data_AF-A0A1F5NS96-F1
#
_entry.id   AF-A0A1F5NS96-F1
#
_cell.length_a   1.000
_cell.length_b   1.000
_cell.length_c   1.000
_cell.angle_alpha   90.00
_cell.angle_beta   90.00
_cell.angle_gamma   90.00
#
_symmetry.space_group_name_H-M   'P 1'
#
loop_
_entity.id
_entity.type
_entity.pdbx_description
1 polymer ?
#
loop_
_entity_poly.entity_id
_entity_poly.type
_entity_poly.pdbx_seq_one_letter_code
_entity_poly.pdbx_strand_id
1 'polypeptide(L)' 'MNKASLNKLAHYLLIVGGLNWGLAIWGYDIATWGLGMVVIKIIYALVGLAALYVLLGMGNRQ' A
#
# COMPACT_ATOMS: atom_id res chain seq x y z
N MET A 1 -12.79 -7.49 11.24
CA MET A 1 -13.22 -6.76 10.03
C MET A 1 -13.96 -7.72 9.12
N ASN A 2 -15.06 -7.31 8.49
CA ASN A 2 -15.69 -8.10 7.44
C ASN A 2 -14.85 -8.03 6.14
N LYS A 3 -15.05 -8.98 5.23
CA LYS A 3 -14.27 -9.05 3.96
C LYS A 3 -14.36 -7.75 3.14
N ALA A 4 -15.55 -7.12 3.12
CA ALA A 4 -15.75 -5.87 2.41
C ALA A 4 -14.88 -4.72 2.94
N SER A 5 -14.72 -4.60 4.26
CA SER A 5 -13.83 -3.61 4.88
C SER A 5 -12.36 -3.88 4.57
N LEU A 6 -11.92 -5.15 4.55
CA LEU A 6 -10.55 -5.52 4.21
C LEU A 6 -10.22 -5.20 2.75
N ASN A 7 -11.16 -5.46 1.83
CA ASN A 7 -11.02 -5.11 0.42
C ASN A 7 -10.85 -3.61 0.20
N LYS A 8 -11.69 -2.81 0.86
CA LYS A 8 -11.60 -1.35 0.79
C LYS A 8 -10.26 -0.86 1.31
N LEU A 9 -9.80 -1.38 2.45
CA LEU A 9 -8.49 -1.04 2.99
C LEU A 9 -7.35 -1.40 2.02
N ALA A 10 -7.36 -2.60 1.46
CA ALA A 10 -6.36 -3.02 0.48
C ALA A 10 -6.35 -2.13 -0.77
N HIS A 11 -7.53 -1.72 -1.26
CA HIS A 11 -7.63 -0.78 -2.38
C HIS A 11 -7.08 0.60 -2.02
N TYR A 12 -7.39 1.14 -0.84
CA TYR A 12 -6.84 2.43 -0.41
C TYR A 12 -5.32 2.38 -0.26
N LEU A 13 -4.76 1.31 0.33
CA LEU A 13 -3.32 1.14 0.43
C LEU A 13 -2.64 1.05 -0.95
N LEU A 14 -3.28 0.38 -1.91
CA LEU A 14 -2.79 0.32 -3.29
C LEU A 14 -2.83 1.69 -3.98
N ILE A 15 -3.91 2.45 -3.83
CA ILE A 15 -4.04 3.79 -4.41
C ILE A 15 -2.97 4.72 -3.83
N VAL A 16 -2.84 4.76 -2.50
CA VAL A 16 -1.87 5.64 -1.82
C VAL A 16 -0.43 5.19 -2.12
N GLY A 17 -0.15 3.89 -2.09
CA GLY A 17 1.18 3.35 -2.40
C GLY A 17 1.58 3.58 -3.85
N GLY A 18 0.66 3.33 -4.80
CA GLY A 18 0.86 3.61 -6.22
C GLY A 18 1.07 5.10 -6.49
N LEU A 19 0.33 5.98 -5.79
CA LEU A 19 0.53 7.42 -5.87
C LEU A 19 1.90 7.83 -5.32
N ASN A 20 2.34 7.28 -4.18
CA ASN A 20 3.69 7.56 -3.64
C ASN A 20 4.78 7.14 -4.62
N TRP A 21 4.71 5.94 -5.21
CA TRP A 21 5.69 5.51 -6.20
C TRP A 21 5.66 6.34 -7.48
N GLY A 22 4.47 6.76 -7.92
CA GLY A 22 4.35 7.72 -9.01
C GLY A 22 5.09 9.01 -8.67
N LEU A 23 4.76 9.63 -7.52
CA LEU A 23 5.38 10.85 -7.02
C LEU A 23 6.91 10.72 -6.81
N ALA A 24 7.39 9.54 -6.42
CA ALA A 24 8.81 9.26 -6.20
C ALA A 24 9.65 9.46 -7.47
N ILE A 25 9.06 9.26 -8.67
CA ILE A 25 9.71 9.53 -9.96
C ILE A 25 10.09 11.03 -10.08
N TRP A 26 9.31 11.91 -9.47
CA TRP A 26 9.57 13.36 -9.42
C TRP A 26 10.31 13.79 -8.15
N GLY A 27 10.88 12.84 -7.39
CA GLY A 27 11.64 13.12 -6.16
C GLY A 27 10.78 13.31 -4.90
N TYR A 28 9.46 13.13 -4.99
CA TYR A 28 8.56 13.22 -3.85
C TYR A 28 8.24 11.82 -3.33
N ASP A 29 8.92 11.40 -2.26
CA ASP A 29 8.71 10.08 -1.65
C ASP A 29 8.63 10.21 -0.12
N ILE A 30 7.68 9.51 0.52
CA ILE A 30 7.61 9.44 1.98
C ILE A 30 8.92 8.93 2.61
N ALA A 31 9.72 8.15 1.87
CA ALA A 31 11.02 7.67 2.32
C ALA A 31 12.01 8.80 2.62
N THR A 32 11.80 10.00 2.06
CA THR A 32 12.67 11.16 2.28
C THR A 32 12.17 12.10 3.38
N TRP A 33 11.02 11.83 4.00
CA TRP A 33 10.41 12.70 5.01
C TRP A 33 11.06 12.63 6.41
N GLY A 34 12.26 12.04 6.52
CA GLY A 34 12.96 11.87 7.80
C GLY A 34 12.36 10.79 8.72
N LEU A 35 11.50 9.93 8.18
CA LEU A 35 10.98 8.77 8.92
C LEU A 35 12.08 7.73 9.12
N GLY A 36 12.07 7.05 10.28
CA GLY A 36 13.02 5.97 10.56
C GLY A 36 12.87 4.80 9.58
N MET A 37 13.99 4.14 9.24
CA MET A 37 14.03 3.05 8.26
C MET A 37 13.02 1.92 8.56
N VAL A 38 12.79 1.61 9.84
CA VAL A 38 11.82 0.60 10.27
C VAL A 38 10.40 0.98 9.85
N VAL A 39 10.02 2.25 10.02
CA VAL A 39 8.68 2.75 9.67
C VAL A 39 8.46 2.67 8.17
N ILE A 40 9.44 3.11 7.36
CA ILE A 40 9.37 3.03 5.90
C ILE A 40 9.18 1.59 5.42
N LYS A 41 9.96 0.65 5.98
CA LYS A 41 9.84 -0.77 5.65
C LYS A 41 8.45 -1.33 5.98
N ILE A 42 7.87 -0.94 7.11
CA ILE A 42 6.51 -1.36 7.48
C ILE A 42 5.49 -0.82 6.46
N ILE A 43 5.57 0.45 6.10
CA ILE A 43 4.63 1.05 5.13
C ILE A 43 4.72 0.34 3.78
N TYR A 44 5.92 0.13 3.26
CA TYR A 44 6.10 -0.55 1.97
C TYR A 44 5.73 -2.03 2.03
N ALA A 45 5.95 -2.71 3.16
CA ALA A 45 5.46 -4.07 3.36
C ALA A 45 3.93 -4.12 3.34
N LEU A 46 3.24 -3.16 3.98
CA LEU A 46 1.77 -3.08 3.97
C LEU A 46 1.22 -2.81 2.55
N VAL A 47 1.85 -1.90 1.80
CA VAL A 47 1.50 -1.64 0.40
C VAL A 47 1.71 -2.89 -0.46
N GLY A 48 2.86 -3.57 -0.32
CA GLY A 48 3.15 -4.82 -1.03
C GLY A 48 2.17 -5.95 -0.70
N LEU A 49 1.84 -6.12 0.57
CA LEU A 49 0.83 -7.09 1.01
C LEU A 49 -0.57 -6.76 0.47
N ALA A 50 -0.95 -5.48 0.43
CA ALA A 50 -2.21 -5.06 -0.18
C ALA A 50 -2.24 -5.36 -1.68
N ALA A 51 -1.13 -5.15 -2.39
CA ALA A 51 -1.00 -5.49 -3.80
C ALA A 51 -1.17 -7.00 -4.04
N LEU A 52 -0.48 -7.84 -3.26
CA LEU A 52 -0.63 -9.29 -3.34
C LEU A 52 -2.05 -9.74 -2.97
N TYR A 53 -2.68 -9.11 -1.97
CA TYR A 53 -4.04 -9.42 -1.57
C TYR A 53 -5.06 -9.22 -2.69
N VAL A 54 -4.97 -8.09 -3.40
CA VAL A 54 -5.83 -7.80 -4.54
C VAL A 54 -5.47 -8.69 -5.75
N LEU A 55 -4.19 -8.85 -6.05
CA LEU A 55 -3.71 -9.63 -7.20
C LEU A 55 -4.12 -11.11 -7.11
N LEU A 56 -4.03 -11.72 -5.92
CA LEU A 56 -4.42 -13.11 -5.70
C LEU A 56 -5.94 -13.31 -5.60
N GLY A 57 -6.73 -12.25 -5.84
CA GLY A 57 -8.19 -12.28 -5.79
C GLY A 57 -8.74 -12.57 -4.40
N MET A 58 -7.94 -12.40 -3.33
CA MET A 58 -8.39 -12.67 -1.95
C MET A 58 -9.53 -11.74 -1.53
N GLY A 59 -9.65 -10.59 -2.18
CA GLY A 59 -10.79 -9.69 -2.05
C GLY A 59 -11.94 -9.89 -3.04
N ASN A 60 -11.71 -10.58 -4.17
CA ASN A 60 -12.70 -10.67 -5.25
C ASN A 60 -13.52 -11.96 -5.21
N ARG A 61 -13.27 -12.86 -4.26
CA ARG A 61 -14.10 -14.06 -4.02
C ARG A 61 -15.36 -13.65 -3.27
N GLN A 62 -16.33 -13.10 -4.00
CA GLN A 62 -17.75 -13.19 -3.63
C GLN A 62 -18.32 -14.49 -4.16
#